data_AF-A0A1J3G0F0-F1
#
_entry.id   AF-A0A1J3G0F0-F1
#
_cell.length_a   1.000
_cell.length_b   1.000
_cell.length_c   1.000
_cell.angle_alpha   90.00
_cell.angle_beta   90.00
_cell.angle_gamma   90.00
#
_symmetry.space_group_name_H-M   'P 1'
#
loop_
_entity.id
_entity.type
_entity.pdbx_description
1 polymer ?
#
loop_
_entity_poly.entity_id
_entity_poly.type
_entity_poly.pdbx_seq_one_letter_code
_entity_poly.pdbx_strand_id
1 'polypeptide(L)'
;NLQILVLRSNEFHGPISSPGGSVSFPKLRIFDISENRFIGVLPSDYFAGWGAMSSFLDIVDRMPSRFEGRDSGNYRNSVSMTAKGMKMELVGSGFTIYKTIDVSGNRFQGDIPESIGLLKELIVLN
;
A
#
# COMPACT_ATOMS: atom_id res chain seq x y z
N ASN A 1 4.32 0.71 -12.66
CA ASN A 1 3.46 1.90 -12.39
C ASN A 1 2.22 1.58 -11.54
N LEU A 2 2.24 0.52 -10.72
CA LEU A 2 1.12 0.17 -9.83
C LEU A 2 1.07 1.11 -8.63
N GLN A 3 -0.11 1.62 -8.28
CA GLN A 3 -0.32 2.52 -7.13
C GLN A 3 -1.32 1.97 -6.11
N ILE A 4 -2.30 1.20 -6.57
CA ILE A 4 -3.37 0.65 -5.75
C ILE A 4 -3.49 -0.83 -6.13
N LEU A 5 -3.46 -1.70 -5.13
CA LEU A 5 -3.74 -3.13 -5.26
C LEU A 5 -4.74 -3.53 -4.18
N VAL A 6 -5.93 -3.97 -4.60
CA VAL A 6 -6.98 -4.46 -3.72
C VAL A 6 -7.39 -5.84 -4.20
N LEU A 7 -7.07 -6.85 -3.39
CA LEU A 7 -7.35 -8.27 -3.60
C LEU A 7 -8.10 -8.87 -2.39
N ARG A 8 -8.76 -8.03 -1.59
CA ARG A 8 -9.52 -8.44 -0.40
C ARG A 8 -10.51 -9.57 -0.74
N SER A 9 -10.63 -10.57 0.12
CA SER A 9 -11.66 -11.62 0.05
C SER A 9 -11.68 -12.46 -1.25
N ASN A 10 -10.52 -12.88 -1.75
CA ASN A 10 -10.39 -13.67 -2.99
C ASN A 10 -10.00 -15.15 -2.77
N GLU A 11 -9.99 -15.63 -1.52
CA GLU A 11 -9.54 -16.98 -1.14
C GLU A 11 -8.11 -17.35 -1.56
N PHE A 12 -7.28 -16.37 -1.94
CA PHE A 12 -5.90 -16.62 -2.33
C PHE A 12 -5.11 -17.23 -1.18
N HIS A 13 -4.26 -18.21 -1.48
CA HIS A 13 -3.59 -19.01 -0.48
C HIS A 13 -2.14 -19.32 -0.86
N GLY A 14 -1.40 -19.85 0.10
CA GLY A 14 0.02 -20.14 -0.05
C GLY A 14 0.92 -19.03 0.51
N PRO A 15 2.25 -19.24 0.49
CA PRO A 15 3.20 -18.24 0.93
C PRO A 15 3.33 -17.11 -0.07
N ILE A 16 3.62 -15.91 0.44
CA ILE A 16 4.06 -14.80 -0.40
C ILE A 16 5.58 -14.88 -0.49
N SER A 17 6.07 -15.28 -1.66
CA SER A 17 7.49 -15.36 -1.98
C SER A 17 7.79 -14.60 -3.25
N SER A 18 8.94 -13.94 -3.29
CA SER A 18 9.48 -13.38 -4.52
C SER A 18 10.58 -14.28 -5.07
N PRO A 19 10.37 -14.98 -6.20
CA PRO A 19 11.44 -15.69 -6.87
C PRO A 19 12.43 -14.65 -7.43
N GLY A 20 13.62 -14.51 -6.82
CA GLY A 20 14.72 -13.72 -7.38
C GLY A 20 15.05 -12.36 -6.73
N GLY A 21 14.51 -12.06 -5.53
CA GLY A 21 14.85 -10.84 -4.76
C GLY A 21 13.63 -9.99 -4.41
N SER A 22 13.81 -8.84 -3.75
CA SER A 22 12.69 -7.97 -3.31
C SER A 22 11.79 -7.54 -4.49
N VAL A 23 10.49 -7.89 -4.47
CA VAL A 23 9.52 -7.33 -5.43
C VAL A 23 9.40 -5.84 -5.14
N SER A 24 9.77 -5.01 -6.10
CA SER A 24 9.72 -3.56 -5.94
C SER A 24 8.45 -2.99 -6.55
N PHE A 25 7.61 -2.41 -5.70
CA PHE A 25 6.46 -1.59 -6.12
C PHE A 25 6.68 -0.12 -5.73
N PRO A 26 7.56 0.61 -6.43
CA PRO A 26 8.03 1.92 -5.98
C PRO A 26 6.95 3.00 -5.93
N LYS A 27 5.80 2.80 -6.59
CA LYS A 27 4.67 3.74 -6.59
C LYS A 27 3.46 3.27 -5.79
N LEU A 28 3.53 2.11 -5.13
CA LEU A 28 2.40 1.53 -4.41
C LEU A 28 2.08 2.37 -3.16
N ARG A 29 0.80 2.72 -3.02
CA ARG A 29 0.24 3.56 -1.94
C ARG A 29 -0.87 2.84 -1.19
N ILE A 30 -1.67 2.02 -1.87
CA ILE A 30 -2.72 1.23 -1.21
C ILE A 30 -2.47 -0.24 -1.54
N PHE A 31 -2.27 -1.03 -0.50
CA PHE A 31 -2.13 -2.47 -0.58
C PHE A 31 -3.11 -3.13 0.37
N ASP A 32 -4.09 -3.83 -0.19
CA ASP A 32 -5.10 -4.55 0.57
C ASP A 32 -5.21 -5.97 0.03
N ILE A 33 -4.66 -6.92 0.79
CA ILE A 33 -4.78 -8.36 0.52
C ILE A 33 -5.54 -9.06 1.65
N SER A 34 -6.32 -8.30 2.40
CA SER A 34 -6.98 -8.80 3.60
C SER A 34 -8.02 -9.87 3.30
N GLU A 35 -8.40 -10.63 4.32
CA GLU A 35 -9.45 -11.65 4.23
C GLU A 35 -9.17 -12.72 3.16
N ASN A 36 -7.91 -13.13 3.06
CA ASN A 36 -7.48 -14.24 2.21
C ASN A 36 -7.01 -15.42 3.08
N ARG A 37 -6.29 -16.34 2.47
CA ARG A 37 -5.79 -17.59 3.07
C ARG A 37 -4.27 -17.69 2.98
N PHE A 38 -3.57 -16.55 2.80
CA PHE A 38 -2.12 -16.50 2.72
C PHE A 38 -1.49 -17.01 4.03
N ILE A 39 -0.36 -17.70 3.90
CA ILE A 39 0.35 -18.35 5.00
C ILE A 39 1.85 -18.00 4.97
N GLY A 40 2.59 -18.47 5.97
CA GLY A 40 4.05 -18.36 6.00
C GLY A 40 4.53 -17.02 6.55
N VAL A 41 5.83 -16.79 6.41
CA VAL A 41 6.52 -15.60 6.93
C VAL A 41 6.83 -14.67 5.77
N LEU A 42 6.56 -13.39 5.93
CA LEU A 42 6.99 -12.38 4.95
C LEU A 42 8.51 -12.22 5.03
N PRO A 43 9.24 -12.16 3.90
CA PRO A 43 10.67 -11.87 3.89
C PRO A 43 11.00 -10.58 4.66
N SER A 44 12.13 -10.53 5.36
CA SER A 44 12.52 -9.35 6.17
C SER A 44 12.64 -8.06 5.34
N ASP A 45 12.98 -8.18 4.06
CA ASP A 45 13.15 -7.10 3.07
C ASP A 45 11.92 -6.87 2.17
N TYR A 46 10.76 -7.47 2.49
CA TYR A 46 9.57 -7.45 1.65
C TYR A 46 9.10 -6.03 1.27
N PHE A 47 9.24 -5.07 2.17
CA PHE A 47 8.82 -3.68 1.95
C PHE A 47 9.93 -2.75 1.45
N ALA A 48 11.15 -3.25 1.24
CA ALA A 48 12.29 -2.41 0.89
C ALA A 48 12.10 -1.60 -0.41
N GLY A 49 11.34 -2.14 -1.38
CA GLY A 49 11.08 -1.50 -2.67
C GLY A 49 9.90 -0.51 -2.71
N TRP A 50 9.26 -0.19 -1.58
CA TRP A 50 7.99 0.55 -1.56
C TRP A 50 8.21 2.07 -1.47
N GLY A 51 8.91 2.63 -2.45
CA GLY A 51 9.43 4.01 -2.45
C GLY A 51 8.40 5.11 -2.10
N ALA A 52 7.18 5.06 -2.65
CA ALA A 52 6.12 6.03 -2.38
C ALA A 52 5.65 6.06 -0.91
N MET A 53 5.96 5.01 -0.13
CA MET A 53 5.70 4.95 1.31
C MET A 53 6.95 5.24 2.16
N SER A 54 8.16 5.25 1.58
CA SER A 54 9.42 5.23 2.34
C SER A 54 10.00 6.59 2.75
N SER A 55 10.06 7.63 1.89
CA SER A 55 10.27 9.06 2.26
C SER A 55 10.65 9.99 1.08
N PHE A 56 10.34 11.29 1.28
CA PHE A 56 10.65 12.57 0.60
C PHE A 56 10.48 12.76 -0.92
N LEU A 57 10.46 11.74 -1.77
CA LEU A 57 10.24 12.00 -3.21
C LEU A 57 8.83 12.53 -3.52
N ASP A 58 7.84 12.19 -2.69
CA ASP A 58 6.50 12.77 -2.76
C ASP A 58 6.46 14.24 -2.31
N ILE A 59 7.46 14.76 -1.58
CA ILE A 59 7.49 16.20 -1.23
C ILE A 59 7.85 17.07 -2.44
N VAL A 60 8.64 16.54 -3.38
CA VAL A 60 8.90 17.22 -4.66
C VAL A 60 7.63 17.24 -5.51
N ASP A 61 6.76 16.24 -5.39
CA ASP A 61 5.42 16.20 -6.00
C ASP A 61 4.36 17.00 -5.20
N ARG A 62 4.67 17.38 -3.95
CA ARG A 62 3.85 18.25 -3.06
C ARG A 62 4.19 19.73 -3.17
N MET A 63 5.09 20.15 -4.06
CA MET A 63 5.00 21.52 -4.55
C MET A 63 3.91 21.49 -5.62
N PRO A 64 2.64 21.86 -5.32
CA PRO A 64 1.80 22.34 -6.40
C PRO A 64 2.60 23.51 -6.98
N SER A 65 3.00 23.40 -8.24
CA SER A 65 3.20 24.60 -9.02
C SER A 65 1.98 25.46 -8.69
N ARG A 66 2.20 26.63 -8.07
CA ARG A 66 1.15 27.62 -7.78
C ARG A 66 0.51 28.19 -9.06
N PHE A 67 0.73 27.51 -10.18
CA PHE A 67 0.35 27.75 -11.54
C PHE A 67 0.25 26.37 -12.18
N GLU A 68 -0.92 25.76 -12.08
CA GLU A 68 -1.54 25.02 -13.19
C GLU A 68 -2.90 24.54 -12.74
N GLY A 69 -3.90 25.41 -12.92
CA GLY A 69 -5.25 24.94 -13.15
C GLY A 69 -5.23 24.14 -14.45
N ARG A 70 -5.03 22.81 -14.35
CA ARG A 70 -5.26 21.83 -15.41
C ARG A 70 -5.17 20.43 -14.78
N ASP A 71 -6.34 19.79 -14.68
CA ASP A 71 -6.53 18.37 -14.41
C ASP A 71 -5.57 17.76 -13.37
N SER A 72 -5.83 18.00 -12.08
CA SER A 72 -5.50 16.99 -11.07
C SER A 72 -6.23 15.72 -11.50
N GLY A 73 -5.51 14.80 -12.16
CA GLY A 73 -6.08 13.72 -12.97
C GLY A 73 -7.37 13.19 -12.37
N ASN A 74 -8.46 13.27 -13.15
CA ASN A 74 -9.80 12.92 -12.73
C ASN A 74 -9.85 11.47 -12.20
N TYR A 75 -9.50 11.27 -10.92
CA TYR A 75 -9.71 10.04 -10.19
C TYR A 75 -11.21 9.92 -9.95
N ARG A 76 -11.94 9.50 -10.99
CA ARG A 76 -13.37 9.13 -10.90
C ARG A 76 -13.60 7.81 -10.18
N ASN A 77 -12.52 7.17 -9.72
CA ASN A 77 -12.56 5.88 -9.05
C ASN A 77 -12.63 6.10 -7.55
N SER A 78 -13.25 5.16 -6.87
CA SER A 78 -13.24 5.06 -5.43
C SER A 78 -12.55 3.77 -4.98
N VAL A 79 -11.98 3.78 -3.77
CA VAL A 79 -11.47 2.57 -3.13
C VAL A 79 -12.05 2.50 -1.73
N SER A 80 -12.74 1.39 -1.45
CA SER A 80 -13.17 1.07 -0.08
C SER A 80 -11.98 0.53 0.71
N MET A 81 -11.79 1.06 1.92
CA MET A 81 -10.76 0.58 2.83
C MET A 81 -11.27 0.55 4.27
N THR A 82 -10.54 -0.15 5.13
CA THR A 82 -10.79 -0.16 6.57
C THR A 82 -9.61 0.52 7.27
N ALA A 83 -9.88 1.52 8.10
CA ALA A 83 -8.88 2.12 8.98
C ALA A 83 -9.44 2.21 10.39
N LYS A 84 -8.68 1.73 11.38
CA LYS A 84 -9.10 1.74 12.79
C LYS A 84 -10.49 1.11 13.01
N GLY A 85 -10.79 0.03 12.30
CA GLY A 85 -12.09 -0.66 12.35
C GLY A 85 -13.24 0.06 11.64
N MET A 86 -13.01 1.24 11.06
CA MET A 86 -14.02 1.98 10.29
C MET A 86 -13.85 1.71 8.79
N LYS A 87 -14.95 1.30 8.16
CA LYS A 87 -15.04 1.27 6.69
C LYS A 87 -15.18 2.69 6.16
N MET A 88 -14.35 3.05 5.18
CA MET A 88 -14.39 4.34 4.50
C MET A 88 -14.17 4.17 3.00
N GLU A 89 -14.58 5.17 2.24
CA GLU A 89 -14.38 5.24 0.80
C GLU A 89 -13.47 6.42 0.48
N LEU A 90 -12.31 6.14 -0.11
CA LEU A 90 -11.44 7.16 -0.65
C LEU A 90 -11.89 7.49 -2.07
N VAL A 91 -12.04 8.77 -2.36
CA VAL A 91 -12.49 9.28 -3.65
C VAL A 91 -11.51 10.34 -4.17
N GLY A 92 -11.38 10.45 -5.49
CA GLY A 92 -10.64 11.55 -6.10
C GLY A 92 -9.16 11.59 -5.71
N SER A 93 -8.68 12.76 -5.33
CA SER A 93 -7.29 12.97 -4.91
C SER A 93 -6.92 12.31 -3.57
N GLY A 94 -7.85 11.68 -2.86
CA GLY A 94 -7.57 10.99 -1.60
C GLY A 94 -6.46 9.94 -1.73
N PHE A 95 -6.34 9.27 -2.88
CA PHE A 95 -5.33 8.22 -3.10
C PHE A 95 -3.88 8.74 -3.11
N THR A 96 -3.65 10.03 -3.32
CA THR A 96 -2.30 10.61 -3.25
C THR A 96 -1.86 10.82 -1.80
N ILE A 97 -2.83 10.97 -0.89
CA ILE A 97 -2.60 11.25 0.52
C ILE A 97 -2.42 9.95 1.30
N TYR A 98 -3.32 8.99 1.11
CA TYR A 98 -3.35 7.76 1.91
C TYR A 98 -2.29 6.75 1.48
N LYS A 99 -1.50 6.26 2.45
CA LYS A 99 -0.56 5.15 2.31
C LYS A 99 -0.94 4.06 3.31
N THR A 100 -1.43 2.93 2.82
CA THR A 100 -2.09 1.93 3.65
C THR A 100 -1.69 0.51 3.27
N ILE A 101 -1.51 -0.32 4.28
CA ILE A 101 -1.26 -1.75 4.17
C ILE A 101 -2.32 -2.47 5.01
N ASP A 102 -3.07 -3.36 4.38
CA ASP A 102 -4.03 -4.25 5.05
C ASP A 102 -3.74 -5.70 4.64
N VAL A 103 -3.17 -6.44 5.59
CA VAL A 103 -2.86 -7.88 5.48
C VAL A 103 -3.71 -8.71 6.44
N SER A 104 -4.64 -8.08 7.15
CA SER A 104 -5.50 -8.69 8.15
C SER A 104 -6.35 -9.84 7.60
N GLY A 105 -6.84 -10.73 8.47
CA GLY A 105 -7.67 -11.86 8.04
C GLY A 105 -6.93 -12.90 7.19
N ASN A 106 -5.60 -12.94 7.24
CA ASN A 106 -4.76 -13.99 6.68
C ASN A 106 -4.18 -14.89 7.79
N ARG A 107 -3.34 -15.86 7.44
CA ARG A 107 -2.67 -16.80 8.35
C ARG A 107 -1.14 -16.65 8.29
N PHE A 108 -0.67 -15.41 8.15
CA PHE A 108 0.76 -15.09 8.26
C PHE A 108 1.28 -15.44 9.65
N GLN A 109 2.57 -15.76 9.73
CA GLN A 109 3.27 -16.17 10.94
C GLN A 109 4.61 -15.45 11.03
N GLY A 110 5.25 -15.53 12.19
CA GLY A 110 6.53 -14.89 12.46
C GLY A 110 6.39 -13.39 12.76
N ASP A 111 7.51 -12.70 12.72
CA ASP A 111 7.59 -11.28 13.03
C ASP A 111 7.20 -10.40 11.84
N ILE A 112 6.82 -9.16 12.14
CA ILE A 112 6.64 -8.14 11.11
C ILE A 112 8.01 -7.87 10.45
N PRO A 113 8.13 -7.88 9.12
CA PRO A 113 9.40 -7.59 8.44
C PRO A 113 10.04 -6.29 8.89
N GLU A 114 11.33 -6.30 9.23
CA GLU A 114 12.06 -5.10 9.66
C GLU A 114 11.99 -3.95 8.65
N SER A 115 11.90 -4.28 7.35
CA SER A 115 11.71 -3.31 6.28
C SER A 115 10.44 -2.46 6.42
N ILE A 116 9.46 -2.85 7.24
CA ILE A 116 8.32 -1.98 7.58
C ILE A 116 8.78 -0.65 8.18
N GLY A 117 9.91 -0.65 8.90
CA GLY A 117 10.51 0.54 9.49
C GLY A 117 11.00 1.56 8.46
N LEU A 118 11.13 1.17 7.19
CA LEU A 118 11.47 2.08 6.10
C LEU A 118 10.27 2.91 5.64
N LEU A 119 9.03 2.46 5.90
CA LEU A 119 7.81 3.09 5.37
C LEU A 119 7.39 4.30 6.22
N LYS A 120 8.15 5.39 6.16
CA LYS A 120 7.95 6.58 7.01
C LYS A 120 6.65 7.34 6.76
N GLU A 121 6.05 7.18 5.58
CA GLU A 121 4.79 7.83 5.20
C GLU A 121 3.58 6.89 5.37
N LEU A 122 3.75 5.68 5.91
CA LEU A 122 2.66 4.73 6.15
C LEU A 122 1.67 5.30 7.19
N ILE A 123 0.39 5.36 6.84
CA ILE A 123 -0.67 5.95 7.69
C ILE A 123 -1.48 4.87 8.40
N VAL A 124 -1.74 3.74 7.73
CA VAL A 124 -2.54 2.64 8.27
C VAL A 124 -1.83 1.31 8.01
N LEU A 125 -1.71 0.50 9.05
CA LEU A 125 -1.26 -0.89 9.00
C LEU A 125 -2.27 -1.75 9.76
N ASN A 126 -2.91 -2.70 9.07
CA ASN A 126 -3.82 -3.69 9.65
C ASN A 126 -3.41 -5.12 9.27
#